data_AF-A0A1H6VR17-F1
#
_entry.id   AF-A0A1H6VR17-F1
#
_cell.length_a   1.000
_cell.length_b   1.000
_cell.length_c   1.000
_cell.angle_alpha   90.00
_cell.angle_beta   90.00
_cell.angle_gamma   90.00
#
_symmetry.space_group_name_H-M   'P 1'
#
loop_
_entity.id
_entity.type
_entity.pdbx_description
1 polymer ?
#
loop_
_entity_poly.entity_id
_entity_poly.type
_entity_poly.pdbx_seq_one_letter_code
_entity_poly.pdbx_strand_id
1 'polypeptide(L)'
;MSSVTRISSFNEVVDALREEYPLEEKTFVQITRMGLDQDSHNRKEEPNKSAVVQDILDDLGKMHETADKLSDRFRIFLTADHGILWRDQLPSEDSIVCEDYHPHARFVEGGMNIKEGRTIFETDGVKSIGLGYPHLTRKLANTEWGVHGGFSYYESIVPLIEVTEDSAL
;
A
#
# COMPACT_ATOMS: atom_id res chain seq x y z
N MET A 1 0.51 26.96 3.14
CA MET A 1 0.57 26.53 1.72
C MET A 1 0.79 25.03 1.72
N SER A 2 0.08 24.26 0.89
CA SER A 2 0.35 22.81 0.73
C SER A 2 1.48 22.65 -0.30
N SER A 3 2.71 22.44 0.14
CA SER A 3 3.83 22.07 -0.73
C SER A 3 3.88 20.54 -0.89
N VAL A 4 3.90 20.06 -2.13
CA VAL A 4 4.21 18.65 -2.43
C VAL A 4 5.68 18.59 -2.79
N THR A 5 6.48 17.96 -1.94
CA THR A 5 7.92 17.76 -2.18
C THR A 5 8.15 16.36 -2.69
N ARG A 6 8.75 16.23 -3.88
CA ARG A 6 9.20 14.93 -4.40
C ARG A 6 10.59 14.64 -3.89
N ILE A 7 10.74 13.48 -3.27
CA ILE A 7 11.97 13.01 -2.64
C ILE A 7 12.42 11.70 -3.28
N SER A 8 13.71 11.42 -3.28
CA SER A 8 14.28 10.19 -3.82
C SER A 8 14.71 9.18 -2.77
N SER A 9 14.80 9.61 -1.51
CA SER A 9 15.20 8.78 -0.37
C SER A 9 14.49 9.22 0.91
N PHE A 10 14.41 8.33 1.90
CA PHE A 10 13.82 8.68 3.19
C PHE A 10 14.67 9.70 3.97
N ASN A 11 15.99 9.75 3.73
CA ASN A 11 16.85 10.75 4.36
C ASN A 11 16.46 12.18 3.95
N GLU A 12 16.03 12.39 2.71
CA GLU A 12 15.51 13.69 2.26
C GLU A 12 14.24 14.12 3.00
N VAL A 13 13.42 13.19 3.48
CA VAL A 13 12.28 13.52 4.37
C VAL A 13 12.80 14.16 5.65
N VAL A 14 13.76 13.50 6.28
CA VAL A 14 14.32 13.90 7.57
C VAL A 14 15.01 15.26 7.45
N ASP A 15 15.77 15.46 6.38
CA ASP A 15 16.46 16.72 6.12
C ASP A 15 15.46 17.85 5.86
N ALA A 16 14.43 17.62 5.05
CA ALA A 16 13.38 18.62 4.80
C ALA A 16 12.66 19.05 6.08
N LEU A 17 12.31 18.10 6.96
CA LEU A 17 11.65 18.42 8.24
C LEU A 17 12.55 19.23 9.18
N ARG A 18 13.86 18.99 9.15
CA ARG A 18 14.83 19.78 9.94
C ARG A 18 15.01 21.19 9.37
N GLU A 19 15.01 21.34 8.06
CA GLU A 19 15.13 22.64 7.39
C GLU A 19 13.89 23.53 7.63
N GLU A 20 12.72 22.93 7.75
CA GLU A 20 11.47 23.66 8.06
C GLU A 20 11.34 24.05 9.56
N TYR A 21 12.29 23.66 10.41
CA TYR A 21 12.25 24.00 11.84
C TYR A 21 12.56 25.49 12.11
N PRO A 22 11.85 26.18 13.04
CA PRO A 22 10.74 25.68 13.85
C PRO A 22 9.47 25.47 13.03
N LEU A 23 8.84 24.30 13.23
CA LEU A 23 7.57 23.98 12.58
C LEU A 23 6.47 24.95 13.04
N GLU A 24 5.54 25.29 12.15
CA GLU A 24 4.35 26.06 12.52
C GLU A 24 3.47 25.29 13.53
N GLU A 25 2.65 26.00 14.30
CA GLU A 25 1.71 25.36 15.21
C GLU A 25 0.77 24.40 14.45
N LYS A 26 0.66 23.16 14.93
CA LYS A 26 -0.22 22.12 14.39
C LYS A 26 0.11 21.71 12.94
N THR A 27 1.40 21.63 12.62
CA THR A 27 1.88 21.10 11.34
C THR A 27 1.44 19.64 11.13
N PHE A 28 0.87 19.35 9.95
CA PHE A 28 0.57 17.99 9.48
C PHE A 28 1.50 17.63 8.33
N VAL A 29 2.14 16.46 8.43
CA VAL A 29 3.08 15.95 7.43
C VAL A 29 2.57 14.60 6.94
N GLN A 30 2.45 14.44 5.63
CA GLN A 30 2.12 13.16 5.01
C GLN A 30 3.31 12.67 4.19
N ILE A 31 3.78 11.48 4.49
CA ILE A 31 4.87 10.80 3.77
C ILE A 31 4.29 9.58 3.07
N THR A 32 4.41 9.52 1.75
CA THR A 32 3.95 8.39 0.94
C THR A 32 5.14 7.63 0.37
N ARG A 33 5.10 6.30 0.43
CA ARG A 33 6.15 5.41 -0.08
C ARG A 33 5.52 4.21 -0.78
N MET A 34 6.21 3.66 -1.79
CA MET A 34 5.72 2.48 -2.53
C MET A 34 5.68 1.21 -1.66
N GLY A 35 6.59 1.04 -0.72
CA GLY A 35 6.63 -0.13 0.16
C GLY A 35 6.66 -1.45 -0.62
N LEU A 36 5.80 -2.39 -0.23
CA LEU A 36 5.71 -3.73 -0.84
C LEU A 36 4.98 -3.73 -2.20
N ASP A 37 4.28 -2.66 -2.55
CA ASP A 37 3.51 -2.58 -3.79
C ASP A 37 4.41 -2.66 -5.02
N GLN A 38 5.52 -1.91 -5.00
CA GLN A 38 6.54 -1.94 -6.06
C GLN A 38 7.12 -3.34 -6.29
N ASP A 39 7.27 -4.12 -5.23
CA ASP A 39 7.83 -5.47 -5.28
C ASP A 39 6.81 -6.55 -5.67
N SER A 40 5.52 -6.25 -5.56
CA SER A 40 4.46 -7.16 -5.99
C SER A 40 4.36 -7.27 -7.52
N HIS A 41 4.86 -6.26 -8.24
CA HIS A 41 4.82 -6.16 -9.69
C HIS A 41 6.22 -6.17 -10.33
N ASN A 42 6.31 -6.62 -11.59
CA ASN A 42 7.49 -6.47 -12.45
C ASN A 42 8.82 -7.04 -11.91
N ARG A 43 8.80 -8.01 -11.00
CA ARG A 43 10.00 -8.61 -10.40
C ARG A 43 10.22 -10.05 -10.87
N LYS A 44 11.40 -10.36 -11.40
CA LYS A 44 11.72 -11.73 -11.86
C LYS A 44 11.94 -12.71 -10.72
N GLU A 45 12.56 -12.24 -9.66
CA GLU A 45 12.89 -13.03 -8.47
C GLU A 45 11.85 -12.82 -7.39
N GLU A 46 11.74 -13.78 -6.48
CA GLU A 46 10.85 -13.68 -5.33
C GLU A 46 11.18 -12.43 -4.49
N PRO A 47 10.19 -11.60 -4.13
CA PRO A 47 10.40 -10.45 -3.26
C PRO A 47 10.87 -10.85 -1.87
N ASN A 48 11.90 -10.17 -1.36
CA ASN A 48 12.29 -10.29 0.03
C ASN A 48 11.40 -9.39 0.90
N LYS A 49 10.16 -9.85 1.15
CA LYS A 49 9.12 -9.10 1.89
C LYS A 49 9.64 -8.64 3.26
N SER A 50 10.42 -9.48 3.96
CA SER A 50 10.99 -9.15 5.27
C SER A 50 11.99 -8.00 5.23
N ALA A 51 12.83 -7.91 4.19
CA ALA A 51 13.80 -6.82 4.07
C ALA A 51 13.07 -5.48 3.87
N VAL A 52 12.07 -5.44 2.98
CA VAL A 52 11.29 -4.23 2.76
C VAL A 52 10.55 -3.80 4.03
N VAL A 53 9.98 -4.76 4.78
CA VAL A 53 9.34 -4.48 6.09
C VAL A 53 10.35 -3.88 7.06
N GLN A 54 11.56 -4.45 7.16
CA GLN A 54 12.61 -3.92 8.01
C GLN A 54 13.01 -2.50 7.61
N ASP A 55 13.14 -2.21 6.31
CA ASP A 55 13.43 -0.85 5.83
C ASP A 55 12.35 0.15 6.26
N ILE A 56 11.06 -0.24 6.28
CA ILE A 56 9.97 0.62 6.80
C ILE A 56 10.18 0.92 8.28
N LEU A 57 10.51 -0.11 9.06
CA LEU A 57 10.68 0.01 10.51
C LEU A 57 11.89 0.88 10.85
N ASP A 58 12.98 0.74 10.09
CA ASP A 58 14.19 1.55 10.25
C ASP A 58 13.90 3.03 9.92
N ASP A 59 13.17 3.30 8.84
CA ASP A 59 12.75 4.65 8.48
C ASP A 59 11.78 5.25 9.52
N LEU A 60 10.86 4.44 10.05
CA LEU A 60 9.99 4.85 11.16
C LEU A 60 10.80 5.24 12.41
N GLY A 61 11.85 4.48 12.72
CA GLY A 61 12.78 4.81 13.81
C GLY A 61 13.48 6.15 13.58
N LYS A 62 14.02 6.40 12.38
CA LYS A 62 14.63 7.70 12.03
C LYS A 62 13.63 8.85 12.13
N MET A 63 12.38 8.62 11.76
CA MET A 63 11.31 9.62 11.86
C MET A 63 11.01 9.94 13.32
N HIS A 64 10.86 8.91 14.16
CA HIS A 64 10.67 9.08 15.61
C HIS A 64 11.80 9.90 16.23
N GLU A 65 13.06 9.51 16.01
CA GLU A 65 14.23 10.25 16.51
C GLU A 65 14.30 11.70 16.01
N THR A 66 13.80 11.96 14.80
CA THR A 66 13.77 13.30 14.23
C THR A 66 12.65 14.12 14.86
N ALA A 67 11.45 13.56 15.01
CA ALA A 67 10.31 14.24 15.62
C ALA A 67 10.60 14.60 17.09
N ASP A 68 11.19 13.67 17.85
CA ASP A 68 11.61 13.87 19.25
C ASP A 68 12.58 15.05 19.40
N LYS A 69 13.52 15.21 18.46
CA LYS A 69 14.44 16.36 18.45
C LYS A 69 13.80 17.69 18.05
N LEU A 70 12.67 17.65 17.34
CA LEU A 70 12.00 18.85 16.83
C LEU A 70 10.84 19.31 17.72
N SER A 71 10.22 18.43 18.51
CA SER A 71 9.06 18.78 19.32
C SER A 71 8.86 17.79 20.46
N ASP A 72 8.55 18.29 21.66
CA ASP A 72 8.10 17.48 22.79
C ASP A 72 6.69 16.89 22.60
N ARG A 73 5.99 17.28 21.53
CA ARG A 73 4.62 16.87 21.23
C ARG A 73 4.49 16.50 19.76
N PHE A 74 4.51 15.21 19.48
CA PHE A 74 4.24 14.66 18.17
C PHE A 74 3.46 13.35 18.27
N ARG A 75 2.87 12.93 17.16
CA ARG A 75 2.27 11.62 16.98
C ARG A 75 2.57 11.14 15.58
N ILE A 76 2.96 9.88 15.44
CA ILE A 76 3.22 9.28 14.14
C ILE A 76 2.20 8.17 13.93
N PHE A 77 1.53 8.20 12.79
CA PHE A 77 0.65 7.13 12.34
C PHE A 77 1.23 6.48 11.09
N LEU A 78 1.34 5.16 11.09
CA LEU A 78 1.73 4.35 9.96
C LEU A 78 0.52 3.53 9.48
N THR A 79 0.21 3.64 8.19
CA THR A 79 -0.86 2.88 7.55
C THR A 79 -0.52 2.58 6.09
N ALA A 80 -1.28 1.70 5.47
CA ALA A 80 -1.32 1.48 4.03
C ALA A 80 -2.70 1.84 3.48
N ASP A 81 -2.78 2.05 2.17
CA ASP A 81 -4.02 2.25 1.41
C ASP A 81 -4.68 0.92 1.05
N HIS A 82 -3.90 -0.13 0.80
CA HIS A 82 -4.38 -1.50 0.59
C HIS A 82 -3.35 -2.55 1.02
N GLY A 83 -3.83 -3.78 1.16
CA GLY A 83 -2.97 -4.96 1.27
C GLY A 83 -2.68 -5.59 -0.10
N ILE A 84 -1.97 -6.73 -0.09
CA ILE A 84 -1.56 -7.44 -1.30
C ILE A 84 -1.93 -8.91 -1.15
N LEU A 85 -2.67 -9.45 -2.12
CA LEU A 85 -2.87 -10.88 -2.27
C LEU A 85 -1.65 -11.46 -2.98
N TRP A 86 -0.78 -12.12 -2.23
CA TRP A 86 0.45 -12.69 -2.77
C TRP A 86 0.19 -14.01 -3.50
N ARG A 87 1.05 -14.34 -4.46
CA ARG A 87 0.96 -15.55 -5.28
C ARG A 87 0.97 -16.83 -4.44
N ASP A 88 1.74 -16.87 -3.36
CA ASP A 88 1.83 -17.97 -2.40
C ASP A 88 0.58 -18.13 -1.51
N GLN A 89 -0.33 -17.15 -1.53
CA GLN A 89 -1.61 -17.16 -0.82
C GLN A 89 -2.79 -17.54 -1.73
N LEU A 90 -2.55 -17.66 -3.04
CA LEU A 90 -3.53 -18.19 -3.98
C LEU A 90 -3.56 -19.72 -3.92
N PRO A 91 -4.71 -20.35 -4.25
CA PRO A 91 -4.76 -21.79 -4.46
C PRO A 91 -3.79 -22.26 -5.55
N SER A 92 -3.38 -23.53 -5.50
CA SER A 92 -2.46 -24.12 -6.50
C SER A 92 -3.01 -24.12 -7.92
N GLU A 93 -4.33 -24.15 -8.07
CA GLU A 93 -5.02 -23.98 -9.35
C GLU A 93 -5.67 -22.59 -9.39
N ASP A 94 -5.25 -21.78 -10.36
CA ASP A 94 -5.80 -20.43 -10.54
C ASP A 94 -7.32 -20.50 -10.80
N SER A 95 -8.09 -19.78 -9.99
CA SER A 95 -9.53 -19.65 -10.21
C SER A 95 -9.84 -18.48 -11.17
N ILE A 96 -9.59 -18.71 -12.46
CA ILE A 96 -9.82 -17.70 -13.51
C ILE A 96 -11.31 -17.67 -13.88
N VAL A 97 -11.92 -16.49 -13.82
CA VAL A 97 -13.37 -16.32 -14.04
C VAL A 97 -13.74 -15.55 -15.31
N CYS A 98 -12.76 -15.05 -16.06
CA CYS A 98 -12.97 -14.42 -17.36
C CYS A 98 -12.37 -15.28 -18.48
N GLU A 99 -13.06 -15.32 -19.63
CA GLU A 99 -12.56 -16.01 -20.83
C GLU A 99 -11.55 -15.15 -21.61
N ASP A 100 -11.79 -13.84 -21.65
CA ASP A 100 -10.92 -12.88 -22.34
C ASP A 100 -9.82 -12.33 -21.43
N TYR A 101 -8.72 -11.88 -22.05
CA TYR A 101 -7.65 -11.22 -21.33
C TYR A 101 -8.13 -9.88 -20.74
N HIS A 102 -7.89 -9.68 -19.45
CA HIS A 102 -8.07 -8.41 -18.77
C HIS A 102 -6.74 -7.85 -18.26
N PRO A 103 -6.51 -6.53 -18.34
CA PRO A 103 -5.28 -5.92 -17.85
C PRO A 103 -5.11 -6.10 -16.33
N HIS A 104 -6.20 -5.95 -15.57
CA HIS A 104 -6.18 -6.04 -14.10
C HIS A 104 -6.61 -7.43 -13.65
N ALA A 105 -5.81 -8.07 -12.78
CA ALA A 105 -6.05 -9.43 -12.32
C ALA A 105 -7.23 -9.54 -11.33
N ARG A 106 -7.60 -8.45 -10.66
CA ARG A 106 -8.54 -8.45 -9.51
C ARG A 106 -9.79 -7.61 -9.71
N PHE A 107 -9.91 -6.89 -10.81
CA PHE A 107 -11.12 -6.15 -11.14
C PHE A 107 -11.33 -6.05 -12.65
N VAL A 108 -12.58 -5.79 -13.03
CA VAL A 108 -12.99 -5.56 -14.41
C VAL A 108 -13.73 -4.23 -14.49
N GLU A 109 -13.44 -3.45 -15.52
CA GLU A 109 -14.18 -2.25 -15.87
C GLU A 109 -15.22 -2.55 -16.96
N GLY A 110 -16.40 -1.93 -16.87
CA GLY A 110 -17.51 -2.09 -17.80
C GLY A 110 -18.69 -2.89 -17.24
N GLY A 111 -19.68 -3.15 -18.10
CA GLY A 111 -20.95 -3.78 -17.74
C GLY A 111 -20.92 -5.31 -17.60
N MET A 112 -19.75 -5.94 -17.48
CA MET A 112 -19.67 -7.40 -17.38
C MET A 112 -20.22 -7.87 -16.03
N ASN A 113 -21.21 -8.77 -16.03
CA ASN A 113 -21.69 -9.35 -14.79
C ASN A 113 -20.90 -10.61 -14.44
N ILE A 114 -19.97 -10.49 -13.50
CA ILE A 114 -19.18 -11.61 -12.99
C ILE A 114 -19.78 -12.04 -11.66
N LYS A 115 -20.20 -13.30 -11.56
CA LYS A 115 -20.88 -13.87 -10.37
C LYS A 115 -20.02 -13.75 -9.11
N GLU A 116 -18.72 -13.94 -9.28
CA GLU A 116 -17.67 -13.87 -8.26
C GLU A 116 -17.25 -12.42 -7.96
N GLY A 117 -17.78 -11.45 -8.70
CA GLY A 117 -17.50 -10.03 -8.56
C GLY A 117 -18.52 -9.28 -7.70
N ARG A 118 -18.14 -8.08 -7.25
CA ARG A 118 -19.01 -7.09 -6.62
C ARG A 118 -18.75 -5.73 -7.25
N THR A 119 -19.80 -5.01 -7.63
CA THR A 119 -19.68 -3.63 -8.15
C THR A 119 -19.15 -2.72 -7.06
N ILE A 120 -17.99 -2.12 -7.32
CA ILE A 120 -17.25 -1.24 -6.41
C ILE A 120 -17.68 0.21 -6.63
N PHE A 121 -17.86 0.60 -7.89
CA PHE A 121 -18.03 1.99 -8.28
C PHE A 121 -18.78 2.10 -9.60
N GLU A 122 -19.59 3.14 -9.74
CA GLU A 122 -20.25 3.52 -10.98
C GLU A 122 -20.00 5.01 -11.22
N THR A 123 -19.28 5.35 -12.28
CA THR A 123 -19.05 6.75 -12.69
C THR A 123 -19.21 6.86 -14.20
N ASP A 124 -19.96 7.87 -14.63
CA ASP A 124 -20.29 8.09 -16.04
C ASP A 124 -20.84 6.85 -16.76
N GLY A 125 -21.53 5.97 -16.02
CA GLY A 125 -22.08 4.71 -16.53
C GLY A 125 -21.06 3.56 -16.68
N VAL A 126 -19.78 3.79 -16.35
CA VAL A 126 -18.76 2.74 -16.28
C VAL A 126 -18.79 2.13 -14.89
N LYS A 127 -19.00 0.82 -14.83
CA LYS A 127 -18.98 0.04 -13.59
C LYS A 127 -17.62 -0.60 -13.40
N SER A 128 -17.06 -0.51 -12.21
CA SER A 128 -15.87 -1.29 -11.84
C SER A 128 -16.31 -2.40 -10.88
N ILE A 129 -15.93 -3.64 -11.19
CA ILE A 129 -16.31 -4.83 -10.44
C ILE A 129 -15.06 -5.51 -9.92
N GLY A 130 -14.93 -5.59 -8.60
CA GLY A 130 -13.81 -6.25 -7.92
C GLY A 130 -14.15 -7.71 -7.65
N LEU A 131 -13.16 -8.59 -7.78
CA LEU A 131 -13.32 -10.02 -7.59
C LEU A 131 -13.14 -10.41 -6.12
N GLY A 132 -14.03 -11.27 -5.61
CA GLY A 132 -13.80 -11.94 -4.33
C GLY A 132 -12.62 -12.91 -4.39
N TYR A 133 -11.93 -13.11 -3.26
CA TYR A 133 -10.96 -14.19 -3.13
C TYR A 133 -11.59 -15.56 -3.45
N PRO A 134 -10.90 -16.47 -4.16
CA PRO A 134 -9.53 -16.37 -4.70
C PRO A 134 -9.48 -15.98 -6.20
N HIS A 135 -10.56 -15.40 -6.74
CA HIS A 135 -10.80 -15.38 -8.19
C HIS A 135 -9.96 -14.35 -8.95
N LEU A 136 -9.42 -14.73 -10.10
CA LEU A 136 -8.66 -13.84 -10.96
C LEU A 136 -9.35 -13.64 -12.31
N THR A 137 -9.11 -12.53 -12.98
CA THR A 137 -9.54 -12.32 -14.37
C THR A 137 -8.63 -13.03 -15.37
N ARG A 138 -7.37 -13.29 -14.97
CA ARG A 138 -6.33 -13.92 -15.79
C ARG A 138 -5.27 -14.57 -14.91
N LYS A 139 -4.41 -15.40 -15.52
CA LYS A 139 -3.17 -15.85 -14.88
C LYS A 139 -2.27 -14.66 -14.56
N LEU A 140 -1.55 -14.77 -13.44
CA LEU A 140 -0.49 -13.83 -13.12
C LEU A 140 0.69 -14.05 -14.08
N ALA A 141 1.28 -12.96 -14.56
CA ALA A 141 2.54 -13.01 -15.27
C ALA A 141 3.64 -13.53 -14.34
N ASN A 142 4.68 -14.14 -14.89
CA ASN A 142 5.79 -14.67 -14.09
C ASN A 142 6.45 -13.61 -13.18
N THR A 143 6.34 -12.33 -13.55
CA THR A 143 6.86 -11.19 -12.81
C THR A 143 5.90 -10.58 -11.78
N GLU A 144 4.65 -11.05 -11.69
CA GLU A 144 3.65 -10.59 -10.73
C GLU A 144 3.60 -11.52 -9.52
N TRP A 145 4.23 -11.12 -8.43
CA TRP A 145 4.27 -11.89 -7.18
C TRP A 145 3.11 -11.60 -6.25
N GLY A 146 2.39 -10.51 -6.48
CA GLY A 146 1.16 -10.18 -5.78
C GLY A 146 0.25 -9.30 -6.63
N VAL A 147 -1.00 -9.20 -6.21
CA VAL A 147 -2.03 -8.39 -6.86
C VAL A 147 -2.94 -7.77 -5.81
N HIS A 148 -3.64 -6.71 -6.19
CA HIS A 148 -4.58 -6.00 -5.34
C HIS A 148 -5.75 -5.44 -6.16
N GLY A 149 -6.73 -4.82 -5.50
CA GLY A 149 -7.92 -4.22 -6.13
C GLY A 149 -9.17 -5.11 -6.11
N GLY A 150 -9.08 -6.31 -5.55
CA GLY A 150 -10.21 -7.19 -5.28
C GLY A 150 -10.65 -7.16 -3.82
N PHE A 151 -11.49 -8.13 -3.45
CA PHE A 151 -12.01 -8.29 -2.10
C PHE A 151 -11.44 -9.56 -1.46
N SER A 152 -10.52 -9.39 -0.53
CA SER A 152 -9.96 -10.48 0.27
C SER A 152 -9.50 -9.95 1.63
N TYR A 153 -9.35 -10.86 2.59
CA TYR A 153 -8.70 -10.53 3.86
C TYR A 153 -7.31 -9.89 3.64
N TYR A 154 -6.55 -10.41 2.68
CA TYR A 154 -5.19 -9.97 2.37
C TYR A 154 -5.12 -8.58 1.74
N GLU A 155 -6.13 -8.19 0.95
CA GLU A 155 -6.17 -6.90 0.25
C GLU A 155 -6.87 -5.81 1.08
N SER A 156 -7.83 -6.20 1.94
CA SER A 156 -8.73 -5.24 2.60
C SER A 156 -8.36 -4.92 4.06
N ILE A 157 -7.51 -5.73 4.71
CA ILE A 157 -7.09 -5.48 6.09
C ILE A 157 -5.68 -4.87 6.07
N VAL A 158 -5.59 -3.60 6.40
CA VAL A 158 -4.34 -2.84 6.52
C VAL A 158 -4.07 -2.45 7.96
N PRO A 159 -2.81 -2.41 8.40
CA PRO A 159 -2.47 -1.97 9.74
C PRO A 159 -2.70 -0.47 9.89
N LEU A 160 -3.24 -0.05 11.04
CA LEU A 160 -3.14 1.33 11.52
C LEU A 160 -2.34 1.29 12.82
N ILE A 161 -1.10 1.80 12.76
CA ILE A 161 -0.15 1.76 13.87
C ILE A 161 0.06 3.20 14.35
N GLU A 162 -0.24 3.48 15.62
CA GLU A 162 0.20 4.69 16.29
C GLU A 162 1.54 4.41 16.96
N VAL A 163 2.55 5.22 16.65
CA VAL A 163 3.83 5.22 17.36
C VAL A 163 3.76 6.33 18.40
N THR A 164 3.72 5.91 19.65
CA THR A 164 3.81 6.78 20.82
C THR A 164 5.09 6.48 21.57
N GLU A 165 5.63 7.48 22.27
CA GLU A 165 6.58 7.18 23.33
C GLU A 165 5.87 6.33 24.39
N ASP A 166 6.51 5.26 24.85
CA ASP A 166 6.10 4.57 26.07
C ASP A 166 6.18 5.60 27.19
N SER A 167 5.02 6.14 27.58
CA SER A 167 4.91 6.88 28.82
C SER A 167 5.12 5.85 29.92
N ALA A 168 6.32 5.80 30.48
CA ALA A 168 6.55 5.11 31.74
C ALA A 168 5.42 5.49 32.72
N LEU A 169 4.62 4.49 33.11
CA LEU A 169 3.70 4.57 34.24
C LEU A 169 4.49 4.63 35.54
#